data_AF-A0ABD4KVM1-F1
#
_entry.id   AF-A0ABD4KVM1-F1
#
_cell.length_a   1.000
_cell.length_b   1.000
_cell.length_c   1.000
_cell.angle_alpha   90.00
_cell.angle_beta   90.00
_cell.angle_gamma   90.00
#
_symmetry.space_group_name_H-M   'P 1'
#
loop_
_entity.id
_entity.type
_entity.pdbx_description
1 polymer ?
#
loop_
_entity_poly.entity_id
_entity_poly.type
_entity_poly.pdbx_seq_one_letter_code
_entity_poly.pdbx_strand_id
1 'polypeptide(L)'
;MKPIVFSFLVVMSSSVLADELDIGNVSQEGIVLKYYGTISYELNEKLFKLYEEAKVKPSTLYIESDGGDVELGMDLGDWVY
;
A
#
# COMPACT_ATOMS: atom_id res chain seq x y z
N MET A 1 -41.17 -11.27 29.73
CA MET A 1 -40.15 -10.34 29.19
C MET A 1 -38.90 -11.16 28.92
N LYS A 2 -38.41 -11.19 27.66
CA LYS A 2 -37.25 -12.01 27.23
C LYS A 2 -36.07 -11.07 26.98
N PRO A 3 -34.85 -11.32 27.52
CA PRO A 3 -33.72 -10.46 27.24
C PRO A 3 -33.19 -10.70 25.83
N ILE A 4 -33.01 -9.61 25.09
CA ILE A 4 -32.35 -9.58 23.78
C ILE A 4 -30.85 -9.64 24.05
N VAL A 5 -30.22 -10.74 23.62
CA VAL A 5 -28.77 -10.90 23.68
C VAL A 5 -28.17 -10.23 22.44
N PHE A 6 -27.51 -9.10 22.61
CA PHE A 6 -26.65 -8.52 21.59
C PHE A 6 -25.33 -9.30 21.57
N SER A 7 -25.22 -10.24 20.64
CA SER A 7 -23.94 -10.89 20.33
C SER A 7 -23.06 -9.88 19.60
N PHE A 8 -22.10 -9.29 20.32
CA PHE A 8 -21.09 -8.41 19.75
C PHE A 8 -19.94 -9.28 19.24
N LEU A 9 -19.95 -9.59 17.93
CA LEU A 9 -18.88 -10.31 17.26
C LEU A 9 -17.67 -9.38 17.12
N VAL A 10 -16.68 -9.53 18.00
CA VAL A 10 -15.38 -8.83 17.86
C VAL A 10 -14.60 -9.53 16.76
N VAL A 11 -14.59 -8.94 15.57
CA VAL A 11 -13.65 -9.32 14.50
C VAL A 11 -12.29 -8.75 14.87
N MET A 12 -11.46 -9.57 15.52
CA MET A 12 -10.02 -9.35 15.64
C MET A 12 -9.44 -9.38 14.23
N SER A 13 -9.19 -8.20 13.66
CA SER A 13 -8.39 -8.08 12.44
C SER A 13 -6.93 -8.28 12.87
N SER A 14 -6.36 -9.42 12.49
CA SER A 14 -4.94 -9.70 12.66
C SER A 14 -4.14 -8.73 11.79
N SER A 15 -3.53 -7.71 12.39
CA SER A 15 -2.50 -6.94 11.70
C SER A 15 -1.29 -7.85 11.53
N VAL A 16 -1.09 -8.39 10.32
CA VAL A 16 0.16 -9.06 9.95
C VAL A 16 1.28 -8.02 10.04
N LEU A 17 2.14 -8.18 11.03
CA LEU A 17 3.42 -7.49 11.11
C LEU A 17 4.32 -8.12 10.04
N ALA A 18 4.43 -7.45 8.89
CA ALA A 18 5.49 -7.74 7.93
C ALA A 18 6.77 -7.09 8.47
N ASP A 19 7.72 -7.93 8.88
CA ASP A 19 9.08 -7.55 9.20
C ASP A 19 9.75 -7.15 7.87
N GLU A 20 9.64 -5.88 7.48
CA GLU A 20 10.23 -5.36 6.25
C GLU A 20 11.75 -5.27 6.48
N LEU A 21 12.53 -6.14 5.82
CA LEU A 21 13.91 -5.79 5.45
C LEU A 21 13.85 -4.39 4.84
N ASP A 22 14.74 -3.48 5.23
CA ASP A 22 14.75 -2.07 4.83
C ASP A 22 15.07 -1.91 3.33
N ILE A 23 14.16 -2.36 2.47
CA ILE A 23 14.24 -2.33 1.00
C ILE A 23 13.60 -1.05 0.43
N GLY A 24 12.96 -0.25 1.29
CA GLY A 24 12.26 0.96 0.92
C GLY A 24 10.93 1.15 1.65
N ASN A 25 10.18 2.16 1.24
CA ASN A 25 8.89 2.48 1.83
C ASN A 25 7.94 3.12 0.80
N VAL A 26 6.65 2.83 0.94
CA VAL A 26 5.60 3.58 0.27
C VAL A 26 4.65 4.19 1.28
N SER A 27 4.35 5.48 1.10
CA SER A 27 3.45 6.26 1.96
C SER A 27 2.58 7.23 1.16
N GLN A 28 1.53 7.75 1.78
CA GLN A 28 0.64 8.76 1.18
C GLN A 28 0.64 10.05 2.00
N GLU A 29 0.84 11.18 1.33
CA GLU A 29 0.72 12.53 1.89
C GLU A 29 -0.25 13.35 1.03
N GLY A 30 -1.51 13.45 1.47
CA GLY A 30 -2.55 14.15 0.71
C GLY A 30 -2.81 13.48 -0.64
N ILE A 31 -2.55 14.21 -1.73
CA ILE A 31 -2.70 13.73 -3.12
C ILE A 31 -1.41 13.13 -3.70
N VAL A 32 -0.36 13.00 -2.89
CA VAL A 32 0.95 12.48 -3.31
C VAL A 32 1.16 11.09 -2.72
N LEU A 33 1.47 10.12 -3.57
CA LEU A 33 2.07 8.85 -3.16
C LEU A 33 3.58 8.99 -3.26
N LYS A 34 4.28 8.61 -2.20
CA LYS A 34 5.74 8.64 -2.15
C LYS A 34 6.27 7.22 -2.15
N TYR A 35 7.17 6.93 -3.08
CA TYR A 35 7.85 5.67 -3.25
C TYR A 35 9.35 5.87 -3.05
N TYR A 36 9.92 5.21 -2.05
CA TYR A 36 11.35 5.26 -1.73
C TYR A 36 11.94 3.86 -1.73
N GLY A 37 13.17 3.71 -2.24
CA GLY A 37 13.94 2.47 -2.19
C GLY A 37 13.97 1.68 -3.50
N THR A 38 14.36 0.41 -3.43
CA THR A 38 14.52 -0.44 -4.62
C THR A 38 13.16 -0.84 -5.18
N ILE A 39 12.98 -0.78 -6.50
CA ILE A 39 11.76 -1.26 -7.14
C ILE A 39 11.60 -2.75 -6.88
N SER A 40 10.60 -3.10 -6.06
CA SER A 40 10.28 -4.47 -5.66
C SER A 40 8.79 -4.75 -5.80
N TYR A 41 8.47 -6.05 -5.84
CA TYR A 41 7.09 -6.51 -5.92
C TYR A 41 6.26 -6.01 -4.72
N GLU A 42 6.84 -6.08 -3.53
CA GLU A 42 6.19 -5.70 -2.27
C GLU A 42 5.86 -4.20 -2.22
N LEU A 43 6.79 -3.34 -2.67
CA LEU A 43 6.57 -1.90 -2.69
C LEU A 43 5.59 -1.48 -3.79
N ASN A 44 5.62 -2.13 -4.97
CA ASN A 44 4.62 -1.92 -6.01
C ASN A 44 3.21 -2.30 -5.52
N GLU A 45 3.05 -3.48 -4.93
CA GLU A 45 1.76 -3.91 -4.36
C GLU A 45 1.27 -2.97 -3.25
N LYS A 46 2.17 -2.52 -2.37
CA LYS A 46 1.85 -1.54 -1.32
C LYS A 46 1.38 -0.21 -1.92
N LEU A 47 2.04 0.27 -2.97
CA LEU A 47 1.65 1.47 -3.71
C LEU A 47 0.25 1.33 -4.32
N PHE A 48 0.00 0.24 -5.04
CA PHE A 48 -1.28 -0.01 -5.71
C PHE A 48 -2.41 -0.08 -4.69
N LYS A 49 -2.19 -0.79 -3.58
CA LYS A 49 -3.14 -0.88 -2.48
C LYS A 49 -3.43 0.49 -1.85
N LEU A 50 -2.41 1.29 -1.57
CA LEU A 50 -2.60 2.65 -1.02
C LEU A 50 -3.42 3.52 -1.96
N TYR A 51 -3.17 3.46 -3.26
CA TYR A 51 -3.97 4.17 -4.26
C TYR A 51 -5.43 3.68 -4.30
N GLU A 52 -5.66 2.37 -4.23
CA GLU A 52 -7.00 1.79 -4.23
C GLU A 52 -7.81 2.12 -2.99
N GLU A 53 -7.18 2.09 -1.81
CA GLU A 53 -7.83 2.39 -0.53
C GLU A 53 -8.01 3.90 -0.27
N ALA A 54 -7.38 4.77 -1.06
CA ALA A 54 -7.45 6.21 -0.88
C ALA A 54 -8.84 6.78 -1.18
N LYS A 55 -9.45 7.44 -0.19
CA LYS A 55 -10.76 8.13 -0.33
C LYS A 55 -10.73 9.25 -1.38
N VAL A 56 -9.63 9.98 -1.44
CA VAL A 56 -9.35 10.96 -2.49
C VAL A 56 -8.18 10.39 -3.28
N LYS A 57 -8.39 10.12 -4.56
CA LYS A 57 -7.37 9.50 -5.39
C LYS A 57 -6.15 10.42 -5.50
N PRO A 58 -4.95 9.93 -5.12
CA PRO A 58 -3.70 10.63 -5.38
C PRO A 58 -3.56 10.94 -6.87
N SER A 59 -2.97 12.08 -7.20
CA SER A 59 -2.73 12.50 -8.59
C SER A 59 -1.25 12.65 -8.93
N THR A 60 -0.39 12.46 -7.92
CA THR A 60 1.06 12.55 -8.07
C THR A 60 1.71 11.33 -7.45
N LEU A 61 2.58 10.67 -8.22
CA LEU A 61 3.53 9.68 -7.72
C LEU A 61 4.92 10.32 -7.70
N TYR A 62 5.51 10.45 -6.51
CA TYR A 62 6.91 10.84 -6.32
C TYR A 62 7.75 9.58 -6.11
N ILE A 63 8.76 9.38 -6.95
CA ILE A 63 9.64 8.21 -6.89
C ILE A 63 11.07 8.68 -6.65
N GLU A 64 11.69 8.14 -5.61
CA GLU A 64 13.12 8.23 -5.35
C GLU A 64 13.65 6.81 -5.15
N SER A 65 14.30 6.27 -6.17
CA SER A 65 14.65 4.86 -6.25
C SER A 65 16.05 4.67 -6.81
N ASP A 66 16.74 3.65 -6.29
CA ASP A 66 18.02 3.17 -6.82
C ASP A 66 17.85 2.31 -8.10
N GLY A 67 16.60 2.13 -8.56
CA GLY A 67 16.23 1.20 -9.62
C GLY A 67 15.77 -0.15 -9.05
N GLY A 68 15.87 -1.21 -9.83
CA GLY A 68 15.44 -2.55 -9.42
C GLY A 68 15.30 -3.49 -10.61
N ASP A 69 14.42 -4.48 -10.46
CA ASP A 69 14.06 -5.37 -11.56
C ASP A 69 13.35 -4.61 -12.69
N VAL A 70 13.70 -4.92 -13.94
CA VAL A 70 13.17 -4.21 -15.11
C VAL A 70 11.69 -4.53 -15.35
N GLU A 71 11.27 -5.78 -15.16
CA GLU A 71 9.87 -6.17 -15.35
C GLU A 71 8.98 -5.48 -14.30
N LEU A 72 9.44 -5.43 -13.05
CA LEU A 72 8.73 -4.69 -11.99
C LEU A 72 8.68 -3.18 -12.25
N GLY A 73 9.73 -2.63 -12.86
CA GLY A 73 9.73 -1.23 -13.31
C GLY A 73 8.73 -0.99 -14.45
N MET A 74 8.60 -1.95 -15.38
CA MET A 74 7.61 -1.89 -16.45
C MET A 74 6.19 -2.00 -15.91
N ASP A 75 5.93 -2.93 -14.99
CA ASP A 75 4.62 -3.06 -14.33
C ASP A 75 4.22 -1.76 -13.61
N LEU A 76 5.16 -1.12 -12.92
CA LEU A 76 4.94 0.18 -12.29
C LEU A 76 4.63 1.27 -13.32
N GLY A 77 5.32 1.27 -14.47
CA GLY A 77 5.07 2.20 -15.57
C GLY A 77 3.70 2.01 -16.22
N ASP A 78 3.32 0.76 -16.51
CA ASP A 78 2.04 0.39 -17.10
C ASP A 78 0.87 0.71 -16.16
N TRP A 79 1.08 0.64 -14.85
CA TRP A 79 0.08 1.05 -13.86
C TRP A 79 -0.16 2.57 -13.84
N VAL A 80 0.85 3.39 -14.15
CA VAL A 80 0.75 4.86 -14.16
C VAL A 80 0.11 5.39 -15.45
N TYR A 81 0.26 4.69 -16.58
CA TYR A 81 -0.17 5.14 -17.91
C TYR A 81 -1.63 4.80 -18.24
#